data_AF-A0A560W820-F1
#
_entry.id   AF-A0A560W820-F1
#
_cell.length_a   1.000
_cell.length_b   1.000
_cell.length_c   1.000
_cell.angle_alpha   90.00
_cell.angle_beta   90.00
_cell.angle_gamma   90.00
#
_symmetry.space_group_name_H-M   'P 1'
#
loop_
_entity.id
_entity.type
_entity.pdbx_description
1 polymer ?
#
loop_
_entity_poly.entity_id
_entity_poly.type
_entity_poly.pdbx_seq_one_letter_code
_entity_poly.pdbx_strand_id
1 'polypeptide(L)'
;MSNATPSESSLEKDIAELRDRLAETIDELTERAAPKNVVAREKAKARASLHNATYTESGDLRMDRVAIAAAVVAGVVLLKVVASRRKKRW
;
A
#
# COMPACT_ATOMS: atom_id res chain seq x y z
N MET A 1 -19.68 -23.08 45.93
CA MET A 1 -19.27 -22.34 44.72
C MET A 1 -20.40 -22.50 43.71
N SER A 2 -21.38 -21.61 43.72
CA SER A 2 -22.54 -21.67 42.81
C SER A 2 -22.09 -21.22 41.42
N ASN A 3 -22.06 -22.17 40.49
CA ASN A 3 -21.83 -21.92 39.08
C ASN A 3 -23.15 -21.37 38.51
N ALA A 4 -23.34 -20.05 38.59
CA ALA A 4 -24.53 -19.39 38.07
C ALA A 4 -24.40 -19.29 36.55
N THR A 5 -25.05 -20.22 35.84
CA THR A 5 -25.38 -20.03 34.42
C THR A 5 -26.05 -18.65 34.30
N PRO A 6 -25.54 -17.74 33.45
CA PRO A 6 -26.15 -16.43 33.31
C PRO A 6 -27.58 -16.59 32.79
N SER A 7 -28.53 -15.81 33.33
CA SER A 7 -29.90 -15.80 32.83
C SER A 7 -29.94 -15.35 31.37
N GLU A 8 -30.87 -15.89 30.59
CA GLU A 8 -31.01 -15.60 29.14
C GLU A 8 -31.07 -14.09 28.86
N SER A 9 -31.81 -13.33 29.68
CA SER A 9 -31.89 -11.87 29.58
C SER A 9 -30.58 -11.13 29.90
N SER A 10 -29.68 -11.74 30.66
CA SER A 10 -28.35 -11.19 30.94
C SER A 10 -27.40 -11.44 29.77
N LEU A 11 -27.44 -12.63 29.15
CA LEU A 11 -26.68 -12.88 27.92
C LEU A 11 -27.11 -11.96 26.79
N GLU A 12 -28.40 -11.72 26.62
CA GLU A 12 -28.90 -10.82 25.57
C GLU A 12 -28.38 -9.39 25.74
N LYS A 13 -28.34 -8.89 26.98
CA LYS A 13 -27.78 -7.58 27.30
C LYS A 13 -26.28 -7.53 27.04
N ASP A 14 -25.54 -8.54 27.48
CA ASP A 14 -24.09 -8.62 27.27
C ASP A 14 -23.75 -8.70 25.77
N ILE A 15 -24.52 -9.45 24.99
CA ILE A 15 -24.35 -9.53 23.53
C ILE A 15 -24.64 -8.18 22.88
N ALA A 16 -25.69 -7.48 23.29
CA ALA A 16 -25.99 -6.15 22.77
C ALA A 16 -24.85 -5.17 23.07
N GLU A 17 -24.36 -5.15 24.32
CA GLU A 17 -23.26 -4.27 24.73
C GLU A 17 -21.95 -4.58 24.00
N LEU A 18 -21.64 -5.87 23.80
CA LEU A 18 -20.47 -6.30 23.04
C LEU A 18 -20.56 -5.91 21.56
N ARG A 19 -21.76 -5.97 20.97
CA ARG A 19 -21.98 -5.55 19.57
C ARG A 19 -21.78 -4.06 19.39
N ASP A 20 -22.25 -3.24 20.32
CA ASP A 20 -22.06 -1.79 20.27
C ASP A 20 -20.57 -1.42 20.39
N ARG A 21 -19.86 -2.03 21.34
CA ARG A 21 -18.40 -1.84 21.49
C ARG A 21 -17.62 -2.28 20.26
N LEU A 22 -18.03 -3.38 19.61
CA LEU A 22 -17.39 -3.86 18.39
C LEU A 22 -17.64 -2.92 17.21
N ALA A 23 -18.85 -2.38 17.06
CA ALA A 23 -19.16 -1.41 16.02
C ALA A 23 -18.30 -0.14 16.16
N GLU A 24 -18.16 0.38 17.39
CA GLU A 24 -17.28 1.51 17.70
C GLU A 24 -15.82 1.21 17.33
N THR A 25 -15.34 0.03 17.69
CA THR A 25 -13.97 -0.40 17.38
C THR A 25 -13.73 -0.57 15.87
N ILE A 26 -14.72 -1.07 15.13
CA ILE A 26 -14.65 -1.24 13.67
C ILE A 26 -14.61 0.11 12.98
N ASP A 27 -15.41 1.09 13.42
CA ASP A 27 -15.39 2.44 12.87
C ASP A 27 -14.04 3.11 13.12
N GLU A 28 -13.49 3.01 14.33
CA GLU A 28 -12.15 3.52 14.66
C GLU A 28 -11.06 2.85 13.78
N LEU A 29 -11.14 1.53 13.61
CA LEU A 29 -10.19 0.78 12.79
C LEU A 29 -10.32 1.16 11.31
N THR A 30 -11.54 1.42 10.82
CA THR A 30 -11.80 1.83 9.44
C THR A 30 -11.24 3.22 9.16
N GLU A 31 -11.37 4.16 10.09
CA GLU A 31 -10.75 5.48 9.98
C GLU A 31 -9.22 5.43 10.05
N ARG A 32 -8.66 4.58 10.92
CA ARG A 32 -7.20 4.48 11.12
C ARG A 32 -6.51 3.69 10.01
N ALA A 33 -7.11 2.59 9.59
CA ALA A 33 -6.69 1.80 8.43
C ALA A 33 -7.14 2.43 7.10
N ALA A 34 -7.74 3.64 7.15
CA ALA A 34 -8.20 4.32 5.96
C ALA A 34 -7.09 4.31 4.90
N PRO A 35 -7.41 3.87 3.67
CA PRO A 35 -6.42 3.55 2.64
C PRO A 35 -5.50 4.72 2.31
N LYS A 36 -5.93 5.96 2.59
CA LYS A 36 -5.17 7.21 2.49
C LYS A 36 -3.81 7.11 3.20
N ASN A 37 -3.77 6.54 4.40
CA ASN A 37 -2.55 6.44 5.23
C ASN A 37 -1.63 5.31 4.75
N VAL A 38 -2.23 4.21 4.26
CA VAL A 38 -1.50 3.09 3.66
C VAL A 38 -0.84 3.54 2.36
N VAL A 39 -1.59 4.22 1.48
CA VAL A 39 -1.09 4.74 0.21
C VAL A 39 0.03 5.77 0.42
N ALA A 40 -0.10 6.66 1.41
CA ALA A 40 0.96 7.61 1.73
C ALA A 40 2.27 6.93 2.16
N ARG A 41 2.17 5.89 3.02
CA ARG A 41 3.32 5.09 3.46
C ARG A 41 3.94 4.29 2.33
N GLU A 42 3.14 3.67 1.48
CA GLU A 42 3.62 2.91 0.33
C GLU A 42 4.27 3.83 -0.72
N LYS A 43 3.72 5.03 -0.96
CA LYS A 43 4.34 6.04 -1.83
C LYS A 43 5.69 6.51 -1.30
N ALA A 44 5.81 6.70 0.03
CA ALA A 44 7.07 7.08 0.66
C ALA A 44 8.12 5.96 0.52
N LYS A 45 7.75 4.70 0.77
CA LYS A 45 8.62 3.53 0.54
C LYS A 45 9.05 3.40 -0.91
N ALA A 46 8.12 3.56 -1.85
CA ALA A 46 8.42 3.51 -3.28
C ALA A 46 9.42 4.60 -3.68
N ARG A 47 9.24 5.84 -3.19
CA ARG A 47 10.20 6.93 -3.39
C ARG A 47 11.57 6.61 -2.80
N ALA A 48 11.63 6.08 -1.58
CA ALA A 48 12.89 5.72 -0.93
C ALA A 48 13.62 4.59 -1.68
N SER A 49 12.88 3.58 -2.15
CA SER A 49 13.43 2.49 -2.95
C SER A 49 13.98 2.98 -4.29
N LEU A 50 13.26 3.88 -4.97
CA LEU A 50 13.72 4.51 -6.20
C LEU A 50 14.95 5.38 -5.96
N HIS A 51 14.97 6.16 -4.88
CA HIS A 51 16.12 6.97 -4.49
C HIS A 51 17.35 6.09 -4.22
N ASN A 52 17.23 5.01 -3.45
CA ASN A 52 18.33 4.09 -3.19
C ASN A 52 18.80 3.33 -4.43
N ALA A 53 17.90 3.08 -5.40
CA ALA A 53 18.26 2.46 -6.67
C ALA A 53 19.01 3.43 -7.60
N THR A 54 18.78 4.74 -7.45
CA THR A 54 19.28 5.77 -8.38
C THR A 54 20.42 6.64 -7.82
N TYR A 55 20.53 6.75 -6.50
CA TYR A 55 21.52 7.56 -5.79
C TYR A 55 22.35 6.70 -4.82
N THR A 56 23.60 7.10 -4.59
CA THR A 56 24.44 6.50 -3.53
C THR A 56 24.38 7.32 -2.25
N GLU A 57 24.73 6.68 -1.13
CA GLU A 57 24.84 7.29 0.21
C GLU A 57 25.73 8.55 0.25
N SER A 58 26.61 8.75 -0.73
CA SER A 58 27.54 9.88 -0.79
C SER A 58 27.02 11.08 -1.60
N GLY A 59 25.79 11.03 -2.12
CA GLY A 59 25.20 12.10 -2.93
C GLY A 59 25.68 12.14 -4.39
N ASP A 60 26.61 11.26 -4.77
CA ASP A 60 27.02 11.09 -6.15
C ASP A 60 26.03 10.19 -6.89
N LEU A 61 25.57 10.68 -8.05
CA LEU A 61 24.82 9.88 -9.01
C LEU A 61 25.72 8.72 -9.40
N ARG A 62 25.24 7.50 -9.16
CA ARG A 62 25.95 6.28 -9.54
C ARG A 62 25.91 6.17 -11.06
N MET A 63 26.76 6.93 -11.75
CA MET A 63 26.61 7.23 -13.17
C MET A 63 26.56 5.97 -14.02
N ASP A 64 27.25 4.93 -13.56
CA ASP A 64 27.20 3.57 -14.10
C ASP A 64 25.79 2.92 -14.03
N ARG A 65 25.08 3.04 -12.90
CA ARG A 65 23.71 2.48 -12.75
C ARG A 65 22.63 3.37 -13.33
N VAL A 66 22.79 4.69 -13.23
CA VAL A 66 21.87 5.66 -13.81
C VAL A 66 21.90 5.58 -15.33
N ALA A 67 23.09 5.41 -15.93
CA ALA A 67 23.22 5.17 -17.37
C ALA A 67 22.53 3.88 -17.80
N ILE A 68 22.68 2.78 -17.05
CA ILE A 68 21.98 1.51 -17.32
C ILE A 68 20.46 1.69 -17.23
N ALA A 69 19.97 2.33 -16.16
CA ALA A 69 18.54 2.57 -15.98
C ALA A 69 17.97 3.47 -17.10
N ALA A 70 18.67 4.54 -17.46
CA ALA A 70 18.31 5.42 -18.56
C ALA A 70 18.31 4.69 -19.92
N ALA A 71 19.29 3.84 -20.17
CA ALA A 71 19.38 3.04 -21.39
C ALA A 71 18.21 2.05 -21.52
N VAL A 72 17.82 1.39 -20.42
CA VAL A 72 16.66 0.48 -20.40
C VAL A 72 15.37 1.24 -20.70
N VAL A 73 15.15 2.39 -20.05
CA VAL A 73 13.95 3.22 -20.29
C VAL A 73 13.91 3.70 -21.75
N ALA A 74 15.03 4.22 -22.26
CA ALA A 74 15.13 4.66 -23.65
C ALA A 74 14.86 3.51 -24.63
N GLY A 75 15.41 2.31 -24.38
CA GLY A 75 15.18 1.12 -25.19
C GLY A 75 13.70 0.72 -25.24
N VAL A 76 13.01 0.69 -24.09
CA VAL A 76 11.58 0.34 -24.01
C VAL A 76 10.71 1.38 -24.74
N VAL A 77 11.00 2.67 -24.56
CA VAL A 77 10.28 3.75 -25.26
C VAL A 77 10.46 3.64 -26.76
N LEU A 78 11.69 3.43 -27.24
CA LEU A 78 11.99 3.25 -28.66
C LEU A 78 11.23 2.03 -29.23
N LEU A 79 11.26 0.91 -28.52
CA LEU A 79 10.54 -0.31 -28.91
C LEU A 79 9.03 -0.07 -29.05
N LYS A 80 8.43 0.63 -28.08
CA LYS A 80 7.00 0.97 -28.09
C LYS A 80 6.65 1.90 -29.26
N VAL A 81 7.48 2.92 -29.52
CA VAL A 81 7.28 3.85 -30.65
C VAL A 81 7.42 3.13 -32.00
N VAL A 82 8.40 2.24 -32.13
CA VAL A 82 8.57 1.45 -33.36
C VAL A 82 7.39 0.47 -33.55
N ALA A 83 6.94 -0.18 -32.47
CA ALA A 83 5.79 -1.08 -32.51
C ALA A 83 4.49 -0.33 -32.88
N SER A 84 4.25 0.85 -32.32
CA SER A 84 3.06 1.65 -32.63
C SER A 84 3.07 2.17 -34.07
N ARG A 85 4.25 2.55 -34.60
CA ARG A 85 4.42 2.93 -36.01
C ARG A 85 4.15 1.76 -36.96
N ARG A 86 4.60 0.54 -36.61
CA ARG A 86 4.33 -0.67 -37.41
C ARG A 86 2.83 -0.99 -37.45
N LYS A 87 2.13 -0.88 -36.33
CA LYS A 87 0.69 -1.13 -36.23
C LYS A 87 -0.17 -0.14 -37.02
N LYS A 88 0.31 1.09 -37.25
CA LYS A 88 -0.41 2.12 -38.02
C LYS A 88 -0.27 1.96 -39.54
N ARG A 89 0.69 1.16 -40.03
CA ARG A 89 0.90 0.97 -41.48
C ARG A 89 0.24 -0.30 -42.03
N TRP A 90 -0.53 -1.03 -41.23
CA TRP A 90 -1.30 -2.21 -41.64
C TRP A 90 -2.79 -1.90 -41.44
#